data_AF-A0A2V5WYD4-F1
#
_entry.id   AF-A0A2V5WYD4-F1
#
_cell.length_a   1.000
_cell.length_b   1.000
_cell.length_c   1.000
_cell.angle_alpha   90.00
_cell.angle_beta   90.00
_cell.angle_gamma   90.00
#
_symmetry.space_group_name_H-M   'P 1'
#
loop_
_entity.id
_entity.type
_entity.pdbx_description
1 polymer ?
#
loop_
_entity_poly.entity_id
_entity_poly.type
_entity_poly.pdbx_seq_one_letter_code
_entity_poly.pdbx_strand_id
1 'polypeptide(L)'
;MGFPGLAQDNAARAAAEREAAEERYKLLNSAVEGLTSAQADLQRRLGSLAEEVRSLRAQEYKIDTSKFVTREEFNRLVKAFEEIERKREDDKKLIREEFEQLKKDIVKLLNAPASSATPKKNKTQPPAEKGSEKLAEKPSSKPDKSDNLAASALQEGVSYTIEKDNTLLAVVKAHNEKFKSQGKKTSVKLVLDANPGLDEKKLRIGQSVFIPLVPE
;
A
#
# COMPACT_ATOMS: atom_id res chain seq x y z
N MET A 1 27.54 42.76 96.87
CA MET A 1 28.06 42.54 95.50
C MET A 1 26.94 41.92 94.67
N GLY A 2 26.46 42.62 93.64
CA GLY A 2 25.50 42.04 92.68
C GLY A 2 26.27 41.41 91.52
N PHE A 3 25.88 40.21 91.08
CA PHE A 3 26.56 39.49 90.02
C PHE A 3 26.14 40.01 88.62
N PRO A 4 27.06 40.54 87.80
CA PRO A 4 26.72 41.10 86.49
C PRO A 4 26.40 40.04 85.40
N GLY A 5 26.76 38.77 85.59
CA GLY A 5 26.66 37.73 84.55
C GLY A 5 25.24 37.47 84.03
N LEU A 6 24.25 37.36 84.93
CA LEU A 6 22.87 36.97 84.60
C LEU A 6 22.18 37.87 83.55
N ALA A 7 22.51 39.16 83.52
CA ALA A 7 21.96 40.08 82.52
C ALA A 7 22.61 39.89 81.14
N GLN A 8 23.89 39.58 81.10
CA GLN A 8 24.67 39.35 79.89
C GLN A 8 24.33 37.99 79.26
N ASP A 9 24.14 36.96 80.08
CA ASP A 9 23.69 35.63 79.65
C ASP A 9 22.29 35.67 79.01
N ASN A 10 21.35 36.41 79.60
CA ASN A 10 20.01 36.62 79.02
C ASN A 10 20.06 37.39 77.69
N ALA A 11 20.92 38.40 77.57
CA ALA A 11 21.09 39.16 76.33
C ALA A 11 21.71 38.30 75.21
N ALA A 12 22.72 37.48 75.53
CA ALA A 12 23.32 36.54 74.59
C ALA A 12 22.32 35.47 74.13
N ARG A 13 21.50 34.94 75.05
CA ARG A 13 20.44 33.98 74.73
C ARG A 13 19.36 34.58 73.83
N ALA A 14 18.92 35.81 74.11
CA ALA A 14 17.96 36.51 73.26
C ALA A 14 18.52 36.85 71.86
N ALA A 15 19.84 37.05 71.73
CA ALA A 15 20.49 37.21 70.43
C ALA A 15 20.53 35.88 69.66
N ALA A 16 20.92 34.78 70.29
CA ALA A 16 20.92 33.45 69.69
C ALA A 16 19.50 32.98 69.27
N GLU A 17 18.47 33.30 70.06
CA GLU A 17 17.08 33.02 69.71
C GLU A 17 16.59 33.83 68.50
N ARG A 18 17.10 35.06 68.30
CA ARG A 18 16.83 35.86 67.08
C ARG A 18 17.56 35.30 65.86
N GLU A 19 18.83 34.95 66.00
CA GLU A 19 19.62 34.36 64.92
C GLU A 19 18.99 33.04 64.44
N ALA A 20 18.61 32.15 65.36
CA ALA A 20 17.89 30.91 65.04
C ALA A 20 16.51 31.16 64.41
N ALA A 21 15.85 32.29 64.70
CA ALA A 21 14.61 32.67 64.02
C ALA A 21 14.89 33.16 62.58
N GLU A 22 15.91 33.99 62.37
CA GLU A 22 16.33 34.45 61.05
C GLU A 22 16.75 33.31 60.12
N GLU A 23 17.48 32.30 60.64
CA GLU A 23 17.82 31.09 59.89
C GLU A 23 16.56 30.33 59.44
N ARG A 24 15.57 30.16 60.33
CA ARG A 24 14.28 29.54 59.97
C ARG A 24 13.53 30.33 58.91
N TYR A 25 13.55 31.66 58.97
CA TYR A 25 12.96 32.51 57.92
C TYR A 25 13.69 32.37 56.58
N LYS A 26 15.04 32.33 56.58
CA LYS A 26 15.85 32.10 55.36
C LYS A 26 15.53 30.74 54.73
N LEU A 27 15.47 29.68 55.54
CA LEU A 27 15.09 28.34 55.08
C LEU A 27 13.66 28.31 54.53
N LEU A 28 12.69 28.91 55.22
CA LEU A 28 11.30 28.99 54.75
C LEU A 28 11.18 29.73 53.42
N ASN A 29 11.86 30.87 53.26
CA ASN A 29 11.89 31.61 51.99
C ASN A 29 12.48 30.76 50.86
N SER A 30 13.60 30.07 51.10
CA SER A 30 14.19 29.17 50.08
C SER A 30 13.27 28.02 49.68
N ALA A 31 12.46 27.50 50.61
CA ALA A 31 11.47 26.48 50.32
C ALA A 31 10.28 27.04 49.51
N VAL A 32 9.86 28.28 49.76
CA VAL A 32 8.84 28.98 48.97
C VAL A 32 9.34 29.28 47.55
N GLU A 33 10.60 29.68 47.39
CA GLU A 33 11.25 29.85 46.08
C GLU A 33 11.36 28.52 45.32
N GLY A 34 11.69 27.43 46.01
CA GLY A 34 11.67 26.07 45.46
C GLY A 34 10.27 25.62 45.01
N LEU A 35 9.23 25.91 45.79
CA LEU A 35 7.84 25.57 45.44
C LEU A 35 7.31 26.42 44.27
N THR A 36 7.62 27.72 44.24
CA THR A 36 7.18 28.62 43.16
C THR A 36 7.87 28.34 41.84
N SER A 37 9.16 27.99 41.85
CA SER A 37 9.87 27.52 40.65
C SER A 37 9.32 26.18 40.14
N ALA A 38 9.07 25.20 41.02
CA ALA A 38 8.42 23.94 40.65
C ALA A 38 6.99 24.14 40.09
N GLN A 39 6.23 25.08 40.64
CA GLN A 39 4.91 25.47 40.11
C GLN A 39 5.02 26.06 38.70
N ALA A 40 6.00 26.94 38.44
CA ALA A 40 6.24 27.49 37.11
C ALA A 40 6.59 26.40 36.08
N ASP A 41 7.37 25.39 36.47
CA ASP A 41 7.68 24.25 35.61
C ASP A 41 6.48 23.35 35.33
N LEU A 42 5.59 23.15 36.32
CA LEU A 42 4.30 22.48 36.09
C LEU A 42 3.42 23.28 35.12
N GLN A 43 3.35 24.61 35.25
CA GLN A 43 2.61 25.46 34.32
C GLN A 43 3.18 25.40 32.89
N ARG A 44 4.51 25.36 32.72
CA ARG A 44 5.16 25.14 31.42
C ARG A 44 4.79 23.79 30.80
N ARG A 45 4.81 22.71 31.60
CA ARG A 45 4.40 21.36 31.15
C ARG A 45 2.93 21.31 30.74
N LEU A 46 2.03 21.95 31.50
CA LEU A 46 0.62 22.08 31.14
C LEU A 46 0.42 22.86 29.85
N GLY A 47 1.18 23.94 29.63
CA GLY A 47 1.18 24.68 28.37
C GLY A 47 1.60 23.81 27.18
N SER A 48 2.72 23.09 27.31
CA SER A 48 3.20 22.16 26.28
C SER A 48 2.20 21.04 25.96
N LEU A 49 1.57 20.43 26.98
CA LEU A 49 0.53 19.42 26.79
C LEU A 49 -0.73 20.00 26.11
N ALA A 50 -1.11 21.24 26.44
CA ALA A 50 -2.24 21.91 25.81
C ALA A 50 -1.96 22.26 24.33
N GLU A 51 -0.71 22.63 23.99
CA GLU A 51 -0.27 22.81 22.61
C GLU A 51 -0.22 21.49 21.84
N GLU A 52 0.25 20.40 22.46
CA GLU A 52 0.23 19.06 21.86
C GLU A 52 -1.21 18.59 21.58
N VAL A 53 -2.12 18.71 22.54
CA VAL A 53 -3.55 18.39 22.34
C VAL A 53 -4.18 19.26 21.24
N ARG A 54 -3.83 20.55 21.18
CA ARG A 54 -4.29 21.44 20.10
C ARG A 54 -3.72 21.02 18.74
N SER A 55 -2.45 20.62 18.70
CA SER A 55 -1.76 20.12 17.50
C SER A 55 -2.37 18.82 16.99
N LEU A 56 -2.59 17.83 17.88
CA LEU A 56 -3.22 16.55 17.56
C LEU A 56 -4.65 16.73 17.01
N ARG A 57 -5.46 17.59 17.63
CA ARG A 57 -6.79 17.95 17.09
C ARG A 57 -6.68 18.65 15.73
N ALA A 58 -5.75 19.57 15.56
CA ALA A 58 -5.50 20.23 14.27
C ALA A 58 -4.95 19.25 13.21
N GLN A 59 -4.31 18.16 13.62
CA GLN A 59 -3.89 17.07 12.74
C GLN A 59 -5.07 16.16 12.38
N GLU A 60 -5.96 15.87 13.32
CA GLU A 60 -7.21 15.12 13.10
C GLU A 60 -8.08 15.79 12.00
N TYR A 61 -8.22 17.12 12.03
CA TYR A 61 -8.88 17.87 10.95
C TYR A 61 -8.11 17.90 9.60
N LYS A 62 -6.83 17.51 9.58
CA LYS A 62 -6.02 17.34 8.35
C LYS A 62 -5.98 15.89 7.86
N ILE A 63 -6.54 14.95 8.62
CA ILE A 63 -6.76 13.58 8.12
C ILE A 63 -7.91 13.68 7.13
N ASP A 64 -7.59 13.60 5.84
CA ASP A 64 -8.58 13.53 4.76
C ASP A 64 -9.43 12.26 4.95
N THR A 65 -10.56 12.39 5.66
CA THR A 65 -11.49 11.28 5.93
C THR A 65 -12.02 10.63 4.65
N SER A 66 -12.02 11.37 3.54
CA SER A 66 -12.29 10.89 2.18
C SER A 66 -11.31 9.85 1.63
N LYS A 67 -10.12 9.69 2.24
CA LYS A 67 -9.14 8.65 1.87
C LYS A 67 -9.32 7.35 2.65
N PHE A 68 -10.21 7.32 3.65
CA PHE A 68 -10.44 6.14 4.49
C PHE A 68 -11.77 5.49 4.12
N VAL A 69 -11.78 4.16 4.10
CA VAL A 69 -13.01 3.38 3.84
C VAL A 69 -13.99 3.64 4.98
N THR A 70 -15.16 4.17 4.64
CA THR A 70 -16.24 4.39 5.61
C THR A 70 -16.82 3.06 6.08
N ARG A 71 -17.43 3.05 7.28
CA ARG A 71 -18.10 1.84 7.80
C ARG A 71 -19.20 1.33 6.86
N GLU A 72 -19.85 2.22 6.12
CA GLU A 72 -20.84 1.83 5.11
C GLU A 72 -20.20 1.11 3.91
N GLU A 73 -19.12 1.65 3.35
CA GLU A 73 -18.41 1.03 2.23
C GLU A 73 -17.84 -0.34 2.62
N PHE A 74 -17.32 -0.47 3.84
CA PHE A 74 -16.91 -1.76 4.39
C PHE A 74 -18.09 -2.75 4.46
N ASN A 75 -19.25 -2.32 4.99
CA ASN A 75 -20.44 -3.17 5.04
C ASN A 75 -20.97 -3.55 3.64
N ARG A 76 -20.84 -2.66 2.65
CA ARG A 76 -21.17 -2.97 1.24
C ARG A 76 -20.22 -4.02 0.67
N LEU A 77 -18.93 -3.93 0.97
CA LEU A 77 -17.92 -4.91 0.55
C LEU A 77 -18.16 -6.29 1.20
N VAL A 78 -18.51 -6.34 2.49
CA VAL A 78 -18.88 -7.59 3.19
C VAL A 78 -20.08 -8.26 2.51
N LYS A 79 -21.16 -7.52 2.26
CA LYS A 79 -22.34 -8.05 1.56
C LYS A 79 -22.03 -8.55 0.15
N ALA A 80 -21.19 -7.83 -0.60
CA ALA A 80 -20.76 -8.27 -1.92
C ALA A 80 -19.92 -9.58 -1.84
N PHE A 81 -19.10 -9.74 -0.81
CA PHE A 81 -18.35 -10.98 -0.59
C PHE A 81 -19.27 -12.17 -0.24
N GLU A 82 -20.25 -11.97 0.65
CA GLU A 82 -21.28 -12.96 0.99
C GLU A 82 -22.08 -13.40 -0.25
N GLU A 83 -22.49 -12.45 -1.09
CA GLU A 83 -23.20 -12.74 -2.35
C GLU A 83 -22.32 -13.53 -3.34
N ILE A 84 -21.05 -13.17 -3.47
CA ILE A 84 -20.10 -13.88 -4.35
C ILE A 84 -19.83 -15.30 -3.83
N GLU A 85 -19.69 -15.51 -2.51
CA GLU A 85 -19.49 -16.86 -1.97
C GLU A 85 -20.75 -17.72 -2.18
N ARG A 86 -21.94 -17.16 -1.95
CA ARG A 86 -23.21 -17.85 -2.22
C ARG A 86 -23.33 -18.27 -3.68
N LYS A 87 -23.04 -17.38 -4.62
CA LYS A 87 -22.99 -17.71 -6.06
C LYS A 87 -21.96 -18.81 -6.34
N ARG A 88 -20.75 -18.72 -5.77
CA ARG A 88 -19.73 -19.76 -5.90
C ARG A 88 -20.16 -21.10 -5.29
N GLU A 89 -20.97 -21.14 -4.25
CA GLU A 89 -21.55 -22.40 -3.72
C GLU A 89 -22.60 -22.99 -4.64
N ASP A 90 -23.48 -22.16 -5.20
CA ASP A 90 -24.55 -22.60 -6.10
C ASP A 90 -23.98 -23.05 -7.46
N ASP A 91 -23.00 -22.34 -8.01
CA ASP A 91 -22.22 -22.77 -9.19
C ASP A 91 -21.51 -24.11 -8.93
N LYS A 92 -20.86 -24.30 -7.77
CA LYS A 92 -20.23 -25.58 -7.38
C LYS A 92 -21.25 -26.72 -7.30
N LYS A 93 -22.50 -26.47 -6.92
CA LYS A 93 -23.59 -27.48 -6.91
C LYS A 93 -24.00 -27.83 -8.34
N LEU A 94 -24.29 -26.82 -9.16
CA LEU A 94 -24.68 -27.01 -10.57
C LEU A 94 -23.63 -27.81 -11.34
N ILE A 95 -22.34 -27.45 -11.21
CA ILE A 95 -21.23 -28.17 -11.82
C ILE A 95 -21.20 -29.65 -11.39
N ARG A 96 -21.42 -29.96 -10.11
CA ARG A 96 -21.48 -31.35 -9.61
C ARG A 96 -22.66 -32.13 -10.19
N GLU A 97 -23.82 -31.48 -10.34
CA GLU A 97 -25.01 -32.09 -10.94
C GLU A 97 -24.78 -32.38 -12.43
N GLU A 98 -24.20 -31.46 -13.19
CA GLU A 98 -23.81 -31.67 -14.58
C GLU A 98 -22.76 -32.79 -14.75
N PHE A 99 -21.76 -32.86 -13.87
CA PHE A 99 -20.79 -33.97 -13.86
C PHE A 99 -21.45 -35.34 -13.60
N GLU A 100 -22.42 -35.43 -12.69
CA GLU A 100 -23.17 -36.68 -12.47
C GLU A 100 -24.14 -37.00 -13.62
N GLN A 101 -24.69 -36.01 -14.34
CA GLN A 101 -25.45 -36.24 -15.57
C GLN A 101 -24.55 -36.76 -16.69
N LEU A 102 -23.43 -36.09 -16.96
CA LEU A 102 -22.44 -36.50 -17.96
C LEU A 102 -21.92 -37.92 -17.69
N LYS A 103 -21.62 -38.25 -16.42
CA LYS A 103 -21.24 -39.60 -15.99
C LYS A 103 -22.31 -40.64 -16.31
N LYS A 104 -23.60 -40.33 -16.07
CA LYS A 104 -24.71 -41.24 -16.44
C LYS A 104 -24.80 -41.44 -17.95
N ASP A 105 -24.61 -40.39 -18.73
CA ASP A 105 -24.70 -40.47 -20.20
C ASP A 105 -23.49 -41.19 -20.82
N ILE A 106 -22.29 -41.01 -20.28
CA ILE A 106 -21.11 -41.83 -20.61
C ILE A 106 -21.40 -43.31 -20.30
N VAL A 107 -21.94 -43.63 -19.12
CA VAL A 107 -22.31 -45.02 -18.77
C VAL A 107 -23.37 -45.60 -19.71
N LYS A 108 -24.37 -44.81 -20.13
CA LYS A 108 -25.35 -45.25 -21.16
C LYS A 108 -24.67 -45.53 -22.50
N LEU A 109 -23.73 -44.68 -22.93
CA LEU A 109 -23.02 -44.84 -24.20
C LEU A 109 -22.09 -46.07 -24.20
N LEU A 110 -21.41 -46.37 -23.09
CA LEU A 110 -20.60 -47.59 -22.96
C LEU A 110 -21.45 -48.87 -22.88
N ASN A 111 -22.63 -48.80 -22.25
CA ASN A 111 -23.51 -49.96 -22.07
C ASN A 111 -24.54 -50.16 -23.19
N ALA A 112 -24.61 -49.25 -24.18
CA ALA A 112 -25.49 -49.40 -25.32
C ALA A 112 -24.98 -50.53 -26.23
N PRO A 113 -25.83 -51.52 -26.61
CA PRO A 113 -25.42 -52.54 -27.57
C PRO A 113 -25.10 -51.89 -28.92
N ALA A 114 -24.07 -52.39 -29.60
CA ALA A 114 -23.56 -51.83 -30.85
C ALA A 114 -24.58 -51.95 -32.00
N SER A 115 -25.47 -50.97 -32.13
CA SER A 115 -26.40 -50.86 -33.25
C SER A 115 -25.67 -50.34 -34.48
N SER A 116 -25.59 -51.15 -35.52
CA SER A 116 -24.88 -50.86 -36.76
C SER A 116 -25.53 -49.71 -37.55
N ALA A 117 -24.87 -48.56 -37.61
CA ALA A 117 -25.20 -47.47 -38.54
C ALA A 117 -24.06 -47.30 -39.56
N THR A 118 -24.39 -47.37 -40.85
CA THR A 118 -23.43 -47.34 -41.96
C THR A 118 -22.95 -45.92 -42.29
N PRO A 119 -21.70 -45.75 -42.76
CA PRO A 119 -21.12 -44.42 -42.99
C PRO A 119 -21.57 -43.82 -44.32
N LYS A 120 -22.10 -42.59 -44.29
CA LYS A 120 -22.25 -41.75 -45.49
C LYS A 120 -21.18 -40.65 -45.53
N LYS A 121 -20.38 -40.69 -46.58
CA LYS A 121 -19.40 -39.65 -46.96
C LYS A 121 -20.09 -38.31 -47.22
N ASN A 122 -19.39 -37.21 -46.94
CA ASN A 122 -19.08 -36.26 -48.02
C ASN A 122 -17.83 -35.41 -47.75
N LYS A 123 -17.12 -35.08 -48.83
CA LYS A 123 -16.10 -33.99 -48.90
C LYS A 123 -16.85 -32.63 -48.76
N THR A 124 -16.23 -31.48 -48.49
CA THR A 124 -15.11 -30.85 -49.24
C THR A 124 -14.54 -29.64 -48.48
N GLN A 125 -13.24 -29.34 -48.67
CA GLN A 125 -12.52 -28.10 -48.31
C GLN A 125 -11.98 -27.46 -49.61
N PRO A 126 -11.37 -26.25 -49.60
CA PRO A 126 -11.84 -24.94 -49.16
C PRO A 126 -11.87 -23.98 -50.39
N PRO A 127 -11.76 -22.64 -50.25
CA PRO A 127 -10.44 -22.02 -50.52
C PRO A 127 -10.12 -20.77 -49.68
N ALA A 128 -8.89 -20.27 -49.82
CA ALA A 128 -8.41 -19.03 -49.22
C ALA A 128 -7.92 -18.04 -50.29
N GLU A 129 -8.17 -16.75 -50.08
CA GLU A 129 -7.45 -15.61 -50.68
C GLU A 129 -6.90 -14.76 -49.51
N LYS A 130 -5.61 -14.46 -49.38
CA LYS A 130 -4.72 -13.64 -50.25
C LYS A 130 -5.24 -12.22 -50.49
N GLY A 131 -4.76 -11.29 -49.65
CA GLY A 131 -4.82 -9.85 -49.84
C GLY A 131 -3.57 -9.21 -49.25
N SER A 132 -2.45 -9.29 -49.97
CA SER A 132 -1.20 -8.59 -49.63
C SER A 132 -1.13 -7.27 -50.38
N GLU A 133 -0.69 -6.18 -49.72
CA GLU A 133 0.16 -5.07 -50.22
C GLU A 133 0.02 -3.86 -49.24
N LYS A 134 0.98 -2.94 -49.03
CA LYS A 134 2.44 -2.88 -49.33
C LYS A 134 3.03 -1.53 -48.89
N LEU A 135 4.14 -1.57 -48.12
CA LEU A 135 5.13 -0.48 -47.93
C LEU A 135 4.61 0.88 -47.41
N ALA A 136 5.44 1.83 -47.00
CA ALA A 136 6.67 1.84 -46.18
C ALA A 136 7.00 3.31 -45.91
N GLU A 137 7.66 3.63 -44.81
CA GLU A 137 8.79 4.57 -44.88
C GLU A 137 9.69 4.52 -43.63
N LYS A 138 10.99 4.46 -43.89
CA LYS A 138 12.09 4.60 -42.94
C LYS A 138 13.26 5.15 -43.76
N PRO A 139 13.96 6.16 -43.26
CA PRO A 139 15.42 6.00 -43.20
C PRO A 139 16.00 6.55 -41.88
N SER A 140 16.71 5.72 -41.12
CA SER A 140 18.16 5.88 -40.86
C SER A 140 18.47 6.74 -39.62
N SER A 141 19.55 6.56 -38.86
CA SER A 141 20.84 5.91 -39.14
C SER A 141 21.42 5.13 -37.94
N LYS A 142 22.38 4.24 -38.22
CA LYS A 142 23.38 3.63 -37.30
C LYS A 142 24.65 4.51 -37.30
N PRO A 143 25.69 4.33 -36.43
CA PRO A 143 26.21 3.08 -35.81
C PRO A 143 26.54 3.21 -34.29
N ASP A 144 27.06 2.23 -33.53
CA ASP A 144 26.89 0.75 -33.39
C ASP A 144 27.45 0.34 -31.99
N LYS A 145 27.61 -0.97 -31.70
CA LYS A 145 28.40 -1.63 -30.61
C LYS A 145 28.35 -0.99 -29.19
N SER A 146 27.81 -1.64 -28.16
CA SER A 146 28.18 -3.00 -27.73
C SER A 146 27.04 -3.77 -27.04
N ASP A 147 26.83 -5.00 -27.48
CA ASP A 147 26.72 -6.22 -26.65
C ASP A 147 26.01 -6.14 -25.29
N ASN A 148 24.66 -6.17 -25.29
CA ASN A 148 23.86 -7.11 -24.48
C ASN A 148 22.34 -7.04 -24.79
N LEU A 149 21.96 -7.11 -26.07
CA LEU A 149 20.55 -7.08 -26.51
C LEU A 149 19.91 -8.48 -26.64
N ALA A 150 20.50 -9.51 -26.04
CA ALA A 150 20.15 -10.93 -26.25
C ALA A 150 19.22 -11.53 -25.16
N ALA A 151 18.40 -10.72 -24.48
CA ALA A 151 17.46 -11.19 -23.45
C ALA A 151 15.98 -10.80 -23.70
N SER A 152 15.69 -9.69 -24.38
CA SER A 152 14.31 -9.20 -24.60
C SER A 152 13.64 -9.71 -25.89
N ALA A 153 14.30 -10.57 -26.68
CA ALA A 153 13.82 -10.99 -28.01
C ALA A 153 12.81 -12.16 -28.01
N LEU A 154 12.44 -12.70 -26.85
CA LEU A 154 11.56 -13.88 -26.71
C LEU A 154 10.39 -13.67 -25.72
N GLN A 155 10.22 -12.46 -25.19
CA GLN A 155 9.09 -12.13 -24.32
C GLN A 155 8.03 -11.39 -25.16
N GLU A 156 6.82 -11.96 -25.24
CA GLU A 156 5.66 -11.20 -25.67
C GLU A 156 5.49 -10.01 -24.72
N GLY A 157 5.11 -8.85 -25.22
CA GLY A 157 4.98 -7.65 -24.40
C GLY A 157 4.38 -6.48 -25.16
N VAL A 158 3.89 -5.49 -24.44
CA VAL A 158 3.21 -4.32 -25.00
C VAL A 158 4.03 -3.07 -24.72
N SER A 159 4.36 -2.32 -25.76
CA SER A 159 4.95 -0.99 -25.61
C SER A 159 3.87 0.01 -25.18
N TYR A 160 4.11 0.71 -24.08
CA TYR A 160 3.21 1.74 -23.52
C TYR A 160 3.92 3.09 -23.45
N THR A 161 3.24 4.15 -23.89
CA THR A 161 3.75 5.52 -23.82
C THR A 161 3.28 6.17 -22.51
N ILE A 162 4.22 6.65 -21.70
CA ILE A 162 3.90 7.31 -20.42
C ILE A 162 3.20 8.65 -20.68
N GLU A 163 1.98 8.80 -20.17
CA GLU A 163 1.22 10.05 -20.20
C GLU A 163 1.55 10.95 -18.99
N LYS A 164 0.97 12.15 -18.96
CA LYS A 164 1.11 13.06 -17.82
C LYS A 164 0.53 12.41 -16.54
N ASP A 165 1.22 12.62 -15.42
CA ASP A 165 0.86 12.13 -14.08
C ASP A 165 0.72 10.59 -13.94
N ASN A 166 1.24 9.81 -14.90
CA ASN A 166 1.30 8.36 -14.82
C ASN A 166 2.52 7.87 -14.03
N THR A 167 2.28 7.01 -13.04
CA THR A 167 3.32 6.32 -12.25
C THR A 167 3.53 4.90 -12.78
N LEU A 168 4.78 4.41 -12.80
CA LEU A 168 5.13 3.05 -13.27
C LEU A 168 4.29 1.95 -12.60
N LEU A 169 4.05 2.07 -11.28
CA LEU A 169 3.15 1.21 -10.52
C LEU A 169 1.70 1.18 -11.07
N ALA A 170 1.15 2.32 -11.46
CA ALA A 170 -0.21 2.43 -11.98
C ALA A 170 -0.31 1.82 -13.37
N VAL A 171 0.68 2.09 -14.24
CA VAL A 171 0.79 1.52 -15.58
C VAL A 171 0.90 -0.01 -15.52
N VAL A 172 1.78 -0.55 -14.66
CA VAL A 172 1.94 -2.00 -14.47
C VAL A 172 0.68 -2.64 -13.89
N LYS A 173 0.01 -1.99 -12.94
CA LYS A 173 -1.26 -2.48 -12.38
C LYS A 173 -2.36 -2.54 -13.46
N ALA A 174 -2.55 -1.47 -14.22
CA ALA A 174 -3.56 -1.40 -15.28
C ALA A 174 -3.28 -2.41 -16.42
N HIS A 175 -2.00 -2.62 -16.75
CA HIS A 175 -1.59 -3.65 -17.69
C HIS A 175 -1.92 -5.06 -17.16
N ASN A 176 -1.52 -5.37 -15.92
CA ASN A 176 -1.82 -6.64 -15.28
C ASN A 176 -3.33 -6.91 -15.19
N GLU A 177 -4.16 -5.89 -14.91
CA GLU A 177 -5.62 -6.04 -14.89
C GLU A 177 -6.19 -6.43 -16.25
N LYS A 178 -5.68 -5.85 -17.35
CA LYS A 178 -6.07 -6.22 -18.72
C LYS A 178 -5.64 -7.63 -19.13
N PHE A 179 -4.45 -8.06 -18.71
CA PHE A 179 -3.87 -9.34 -19.11
C PHE A 179 -4.10 -10.50 -18.11
N LYS A 180 -4.69 -10.22 -16.94
CA LYS A 180 -5.10 -11.23 -15.94
C LYS A 180 -6.03 -12.31 -16.50
N SER A 181 -6.91 -11.95 -17.42
CA SER A 181 -7.81 -12.89 -18.13
C SER A 181 -7.07 -13.83 -19.09
N GLN A 182 -5.84 -13.48 -19.50
CA GLN A 182 -4.98 -14.29 -20.36
C GLN A 182 -3.95 -15.11 -19.57
N GLY A 183 -4.02 -15.11 -18.23
CA GLY A 183 -3.04 -15.80 -17.38
C GLY A 183 -1.63 -15.21 -17.43
N LYS A 184 -1.48 -13.95 -17.86
CA LYS A 184 -0.19 -13.26 -18.00
C LYS A 184 -0.10 -12.08 -17.03
N LYS A 185 1.00 -11.99 -16.31
CA LYS A 185 1.27 -10.94 -15.30
C LYS A 185 2.70 -10.43 -15.45
N THR A 186 2.95 -9.24 -14.94
CA THR A 186 4.30 -8.69 -14.83
C THR A 186 4.49 -7.95 -13.51
N SER A 187 5.73 -7.64 -13.16
CA SER A 187 6.05 -6.86 -11.97
C SER A 187 6.88 -5.64 -12.34
N VAL A 188 6.91 -4.62 -11.47
CA VAL A 188 7.74 -3.43 -11.69
C VAL A 188 9.22 -3.80 -11.88
N LYS A 189 9.72 -4.83 -11.17
CA LYS A 189 11.08 -5.34 -11.35
C LYS A 189 11.31 -5.88 -12.77
N LEU A 190 10.44 -6.75 -13.26
CA LEU A 190 10.49 -7.28 -14.63
C LEU A 190 10.45 -6.18 -15.70
N VAL A 191 9.69 -5.10 -15.45
CA VAL A 191 9.64 -3.94 -16.35
C VAL A 191 10.94 -3.13 -16.31
N LEU A 192 11.56 -2.98 -15.14
CA LEU A 192 12.88 -2.32 -15.03
C LEU A 192 13.98 -3.17 -15.69
N ASP A 193 13.96 -4.49 -15.49
CA ASP A 193 14.91 -5.43 -16.11
C ASP A 193 14.77 -5.46 -17.64
N ALA A 194 13.54 -5.37 -18.16
CA ALA A 194 13.27 -5.30 -19.60
C ALA A 194 13.50 -3.91 -20.23
N ASN A 195 13.63 -2.85 -19.43
CA ASN A 195 13.92 -1.48 -19.88
C ASN A 195 15.15 -0.91 -19.14
N PRO A 196 16.36 -1.43 -19.41
CA PRO A 196 17.59 -0.95 -18.79
C PRO A 196 17.77 0.56 -19.02
N GLY A 197 17.74 1.35 -17.94
CA GLY A 197 17.80 2.82 -17.96
C GLY A 197 16.47 3.52 -17.64
N LEU A 198 15.38 2.80 -17.38
CA LEU A 198 14.12 3.37 -16.90
C LEU A 198 14.16 3.65 -15.39
N ASP A 199 14.13 4.93 -15.01
CA ASP A 199 14.04 5.36 -13.60
C ASP A 199 12.57 5.49 -13.16
N GLU A 200 12.12 4.67 -12.18
CA GLU A 200 10.76 4.75 -11.60
C GLU A 200 10.39 6.17 -11.11
N LYS A 201 11.38 6.93 -10.63
CA LYS A 201 11.22 8.30 -10.10
C LYS A 201 11.43 9.42 -11.13
N LYS A 202 11.78 9.10 -12.39
CA LYS A 202 12.08 10.10 -13.44
C LYS A 202 11.39 9.79 -14.78
N LEU A 203 10.21 9.19 -14.73
CA LEU A 203 9.36 8.92 -15.88
C LEU A 203 9.13 10.23 -16.67
N ARG A 204 9.42 10.22 -17.97
CA ARG A 204 9.16 11.37 -18.86
C ARG A 204 7.87 11.16 -19.64
N ILE A 205 7.07 12.21 -19.77
CA ILE A 205 5.87 12.22 -20.61
C ILE A 205 6.31 11.98 -22.06
N GLY A 206 5.67 11.04 -22.75
CA GLY A 206 6.04 10.61 -24.10
C GLY A 206 7.14 9.52 -24.16
N GLN A 207 7.66 9.07 -23.02
CA GLN A 207 8.63 7.97 -22.98
C GLN A 207 7.93 6.62 -23.24
N SER A 208 8.43 5.88 -24.24
CA SER A 208 7.99 4.52 -24.52
C SER A 208 8.66 3.53 -23.56
N VAL A 209 7.86 2.66 -22.96
CA VAL A 209 8.29 1.61 -22.02
C VAL A 209 7.73 0.27 -22.48
N PHE A 210 8.57 -0.75 -22.57
CA PHE A 210 8.17 -2.10 -22.92
C PHE A 210 7.68 -2.86 -21.68
N ILE A 211 6.43 -3.31 -21.67
CA ILE A 211 5.86 -4.06 -20.55
C ILE A 211 5.83 -5.55 -20.94
N PRO A 212 6.78 -6.39 -20.47
CA PRO A 212 6.80 -7.80 -20.79
C PRO A 212 5.60 -8.53 -20.17
N LEU A 213 5.02 -9.46 -20.92
CA LEU A 213 3.98 -10.40 -20.48
C LEU A 213 4.65 -11.72 -20.10
N VAL A 214 4.77 -11.98 -18.80
CA VAL A 214 5.23 -13.29 -18.32
C VAL A 214 3.99 -14.16 -18.09
N PRO A 215 3.89 -15.35 -18.69
CA PRO A 215 2.85 -16.32 -18.32
C PRO A 215 3.05 -16.77 -16.87
N GLU A 216 1.97 -16.88 -16.11
CA GLU A 216 1.96 -17.36 -14.72
C GLU A 216 2.03 -18.89 -14.61
#